data_AF-A0A292PYI1-F1
#
_entry.id   AF-A0A292PYI1-F1
#
_cell.length_a   1.000
_cell.length_b   1.000
_cell.length_c   1.000
_cell.angle_alpha   90.00
_cell.angle_beta   90.00
_cell.angle_gamma   90.00
#
_symmetry.space_group_name_H-M   'P 1'
#
loop_
_entity.id
_entity.type
_entity.pdbx_description
1 polymer ?
#
loop_
_entity_poly.entity_id
_entity_poly.type
_entity_poly.pdbx_seq_one_letter_code
_entity_poly.pdbx_strand_id
1 'polypeptide(L)'
;MSKNPATILSSKYKIFMFDGIVTLYLGPDRKKMEIHKKLLASVSLELDKHVNNCMKEGIEGIIYFPDEGEFALSLFAEWAYTGEYTIMDNTPLVRIPDQYGNYSEVKADPWPSLRTHLELYTFSDKFNIPTLKLLAKSKFSTEISPVDLKGKADADGLTSLVEYAYNNLPDSDPIQKFLAQFAAWKLELLQERDEFVQFISTQPEFMKELLVNLKGLANRPALA
;
A
#
# COMPACT_ATOMS: atom_id res chain seq x y z
N MET A 1 -28.53 -53.66 22.71
CA MET A 1 -28.00 -52.90 21.57
C MET A 1 -27.54 -51.53 22.08
N SER A 2 -26.24 -51.38 22.37
CA SER A 2 -25.68 -50.11 22.84
C SER A 2 -25.38 -49.23 21.61
N LYS A 3 -26.08 -48.09 21.50
CA LYS A 3 -25.72 -47.07 20.51
C LYS A 3 -24.45 -46.37 21.02
N ASN A 4 -23.31 -46.69 20.40
CA ASN A 4 -22.13 -45.85 20.55
C ASN A 4 -22.48 -44.42 20.09
N PRO A 5 -22.22 -43.38 20.87
CA PRO A 5 -22.36 -42.02 20.38
C PRO A 5 -21.29 -41.83 19.31
N ALA A 6 -21.70 -41.66 18.06
CA ALA A 6 -20.79 -41.33 16.98
C ALA A 6 -20.11 -40.01 17.35
N THR A 7 -18.80 -40.03 17.56
CA THR A 7 -18.00 -38.82 17.72
C THR A 7 -18.19 -38.00 16.45
N ILE A 8 -18.90 -36.88 16.53
CA ILE A 8 -19.07 -35.96 15.41
C ILE A 8 -17.75 -35.23 15.25
N LEU A 9 -16.86 -35.82 14.44
CA LEU A 9 -15.63 -35.16 14.01
C LEU A 9 -16.01 -33.91 13.20
N SER A 10 -15.71 -32.73 13.73
CA SER A 10 -15.92 -31.45 13.07
C SER A 10 -14.58 -30.73 12.92
N SER A 11 -14.24 -30.35 11.70
CA SER A 11 -13.06 -29.52 11.45
C SER A 11 -13.34 -28.09 11.88
N LYS A 12 -12.37 -27.43 12.52
CA LYS A 12 -12.41 -25.99 12.82
C LYS A 12 -12.64 -25.13 11.55
N TYR A 13 -12.22 -25.63 10.38
CA TYR A 13 -12.38 -24.95 9.10
C TYR A 13 -13.69 -25.29 8.39
N LYS A 14 -14.50 -26.22 8.89
CA LYS A 14 -15.76 -26.59 8.24
C LYS A 14 -16.68 -25.37 8.12
N ILE A 15 -16.82 -24.60 9.20
CA ILE A 15 -17.60 -23.37 9.16
C ILE A 15 -17.00 -22.41 8.13
N PHE A 16 -15.68 -22.19 8.18
CA PHE A 16 -14.99 -21.30 7.24
C PHE A 16 -15.23 -21.64 5.76
N MET A 17 -15.16 -22.92 5.38
CA MET A 17 -15.31 -23.38 3.99
C MET A 17 -16.75 -23.34 3.48
N PHE A 18 -17.74 -23.31 4.37
CA PHE A 18 -19.16 -23.43 4.00
C PHE A 18 -20.03 -22.24 4.46
N ASP A 19 -19.48 -21.23 5.14
CA ASP A 19 -20.21 -20.02 5.58
C ASP A 19 -20.44 -18.99 4.45
N GLY A 20 -20.04 -19.34 3.22
CA GLY A 20 -20.23 -18.53 2.04
C GLY A 20 -19.13 -17.50 1.79
N ILE A 21 -19.33 -16.74 0.73
CA ILE A 21 -18.42 -15.73 0.21
C ILE A 21 -19.07 -14.34 0.23
N VAL A 22 -18.23 -13.32 0.25
CA VAL A 22 -18.60 -11.91 0.03
C VAL A 22 -17.96 -11.47 -1.27
N THR A 23 -18.71 -10.72 -2.07
CA THR A 23 -18.23 -10.11 -3.30
C THR A 23 -17.74 -8.70 -3.02
N LEU A 24 -16.52 -8.39 -3.47
CA LEU A 24 -15.92 -7.06 -3.40
C LEU A 24 -15.89 -6.46 -4.82
N TYR A 25 -16.41 -5.26 -4.99
CA TYR A 25 -16.31 -4.48 -6.22
C TYR A 25 -15.28 -3.37 -6.06
N LEU A 26 -14.21 -3.44 -6.86
CA LEU A 26 -13.00 -2.63 -6.69
C LEU A 26 -12.87 -1.58 -7.81
N GLY A 27 -12.50 -0.37 -7.42
CA GLY A 27 -12.20 0.72 -8.35
C GLY A 27 -13.40 1.22 -9.18
N PRO A 28 -13.14 2.18 -10.09
CA PRO A 28 -14.18 2.76 -10.94
C PRO A 28 -14.80 1.74 -11.90
N ASP A 29 -14.01 0.77 -12.37
CA ASP A 29 -14.46 -0.30 -13.27
C ASP A 29 -15.26 -1.41 -12.57
N ARG A 30 -15.40 -1.31 -11.23
CA ARG A 30 -16.10 -2.28 -10.39
C ARG A 30 -15.64 -3.71 -10.68
N LYS A 31 -14.33 -3.94 -10.65
CA LYS A 31 -13.82 -5.28 -10.83
C LYS A 31 -14.27 -6.17 -9.69
N LYS A 32 -14.73 -7.37 -10.03
CA LYS A 32 -15.28 -8.33 -9.07
C LYS A 32 -14.16 -9.20 -8.48
N MET A 33 -14.13 -9.30 -7.15
CA MET A 33 -13.32 -10.26 -6.38
C MET A 33 -14.21 -10.96 -5.35
N GLU A 34 -13.89 -12.20 -4.98
CA GLU A 34 -14.64 -12.98 -3.99
C GLU A 34 -13.71 -13.46 -2.86
N ILE A 35 -14.18 -13.37 -1.61
CA ILE A 35 -13.45 -13.79 -0.41
C ILE A 35 -14.39 -14.47 0.58
N HIS A 36 -13.91 -15.44 1.37
CA HIS A 36 -14.76 -16.10 2.38
C HIS A 36 -15.27 -15.09 3.42
N LYS A 37 -16.57 -15.11 3.69
CA LYS A 37 -17.23 -14.17 4.61
C LYS A 37 -16.60 -14.18 6.00
N LYS A 38 -16.42 -15.39 6.55
CA LYS A 38 -15.76 -15.62 7.85
C LYS A 38 -14.33 -15.10 7.88
N LEU A 39 -13.60 -15.22 6.77
CA LEU A 39 -12.24 -14.70 6.70
C LEU A 39 -12.26 -13.18 6.84
N LEU A 40 -13.03 -12.52 5.98
CA LEU A 40 -13.10 -11.07 5.95
C LEU A 40 -13.57 -10.50 7.29
N ALA A 41 -14.59 -11.10 7.90
CA ALA A 41 -15.07 -10.75 9.23
C ALA A 41 -14.02 -10.96 10.33
N SER A 42 -13.19 -12.00 10.23
CA SER A 42 -12.18 -12.29 11.25
C SER A 42 -10.98 -11.35 11.22
N VAL A 43 -10.79 -10.61 10.12
CA VAL A 43 -9.63 -9.73 9.92
C VAL A 43 -9.72 -8.48 10.79
N SER A 44 -10.89 -7.84 10.87
CA SER A 44 -11.12 -6.72 11.78
C SER A 44 -12.60 -6.56 12.13
N LEU A 45 -12.84 -5.84 13.23
CA LEU A 45 -14.20 -5.56 13.71
C LEU A 45 -14.99 -4.68 12.73
N GLU A 46 -14.30 -3.80 12.02
CA GLU A 46 -14.83 -2.88 11.03
C GLU A 46 -15.36 -3.64 9.82
N LEU A 47 -14.61 -4.64 9.35
CA LEU A 47 -15.02 -5.52 8.26
C LEU A 47 -16.09 -6.53 8.71
N ASP A 48 -16.01 -7.04 9.94
CA ASP A 48 -17.09 -7.86 10.53
C ASP A 48 -18.43 -7.11 10.50
N LYS A 49 -18.43 -5.86 10.95
CA LYS A 49 -19.61 -4.99 10.92
C LYS A 49 -20.13 -4.71 9.52
N HIS A 50 -19.30 -4.78 8.47
CA HIS A 50 -19.76 -4.61 7.08
C HIS A 50 -20.51 -5.82 6.57
N VAL A 51 -20.08 -7.02 6.94
CA VAL A 51 -20.61 -8.27 6.39
C VAL A 51 -21.67 -8.94 7.28
N ASN A 52 -21.64 -8.65 8.58
CA ASN A 52 -22.54 -9.20 9.59
C ASN A 52 -23.45 -8.10 10.17
N ASN A 53 -24.22 -7.45 9.29
CA ASN A 53 -25.21 -6.45 9.66
C ASN A 53 -26.55 -6.67 8.92
N CYS A 54 -27.56 -5.87 9.28
CA CYS A 54 -28.88 -5.86 8.65
C CYS A 54 -29.00 -4.82 7.52
N MET A 55 -27.89 -4.26 7.04
CA MET A 55 -27.85 -3.31 5.94
C MET A 55 -27.71 -4.05 4.60
N LYS A 56 -27.83 -3.31 3.49
CA LYS A 56 -27.80 -3.88 2.14
C LYS A 56 -26.55 -4.72 1.90
N GLU A 57 -25.39 -4.22 2.34
CA GLU A 57 -24.10 -4.88 2.20
C GLU A 57 -24.05 -6.23 2.93
N GLY A 58 -24.53 -6.28 4.19
CA GLY A 58 -24.57 -7.50 4.98
C GLY A 58 -25.60 -8.54 4.51
N ILE A 59 -26.72 -8.06 3.93
CA ILE A 59 -27.78 -8.90 3.37
C ILE A 59 -27.36 -9.49 2.02
N GLU A 60 -26.83 -8.66 1.12
CA GLU A 60 -26.42 -9.07 -0.23
C GLU A 60 -25.07 -9.79 -0.24
N GLY A 61 -24.23 -9.57 0.78
CA GLY A 61 -22.85 -10.05 0.80
C GLY A 61 -22.00 -9.33 -0.24
N ILE A 62 -22.23 -8.03 -0.44
CA ILE A 62 -21.55 -7.21 -1.44
C ILE A 62 -20.98 -5.96 -0.76
N ILE A 63 -19.69 -5.68 -0.99
CA ILE A 63 -19.03 -4.45 -0.55
C ILE A 63 -18.45 -3.73 -1.76
N TYR A 64 -18.57 -2.40 -1.77
CA TYR A 64 -18.01 -1.53 -2.79
C TYR A 64 -16.81 -0.76 -2.24
N PHE A 65 -15.68 -0.83 -2.94
CA PHE A 65 -14.45 -0.12 -2.66
C PHE A 65 -14.07 0.72 -3.88
N PRO A 66 -14.74 1.88 -4.11
CA PRO A 66 -14.55 2.68 -5.32
C PRO A 66 -13.16 3.31 -5.40
N ASP A 67 -12.54 3.57 -4.26
CA ASP A 67 -11.25 4.27 -4.15
C ASP A 67 -10.06 3.32 -4.00
N GLU A 68 -10.32 2.01 -3.84
CA GLU A 68 -9.26 1.03 -3.58
C GLU A 68 -8.81 0.33 -4.87
N GLY A 69 -7.50 0.21 -5.04
CA GLY A 69 -6.89 -0.44 -6.18
C GLY A 69 -7.06 -1.96 -6.19
N GLU A 70 -7.30 -2.53 -7.37
CA GLU A 70 -7.43 -3.97 -7.55
C GLU A 70 -6.24 -4.76 -6.98
N PHE A 71 -5.03 -4.28 -7.27
CA PHE A 71 -3.81 -5.00 -6.94
C PHE A 71 -3.57 -5.02 -5.43
N ALA A 72 -3.72 -3.87 -4.75
CA ALA A 72 -3.63 -3.79 -3.29
C ALA A 72 -4.64 -4.73 -2.60
N LEU A 73 -5.88 -4.80 -3.09
CA LEU A 73 -6.90 -5.68 -2.51
C LEU A 73 -6.68 -7.17 -2.81
N SER A 74 -5.97 -7.48 -3.90
CA SER A 74 -5.51 -8.85 -4.17
C SER A 74 -4.44 -9.28 -3.16
N LEU A 75 -3.50 -8.39 -2.81
CA LEU A 75 -2.50 -8.64 -1.76
C LEU A 75 -3.12 -8.69 -0.36
N PHE A 76 -4.12 -7.85 -0.09
CA PHE A 76 -4.92 -7.97 1.12
C PHE A 76 -5.53 -9.37 1.25
N ALA A 77 -6.13 -9.88 0.16
CA ALA A 77 -6.69 -11.22 0.15
C ALA A 77 -5.61 -12.29 0.39
N GLU A 78 -4.49 -12.24 -0.33
CA GLU A 78 -3.34 -13.13 -0.11
C GLU A 78 -2.89 -13.16 1.35
N TRP A 79 -2.74 -11.98 1.96
CA TRP A 79 -2.40 -11.84 3.37
C TRP A 79 -3.48 -12.40 4.29
N ALA A 80 -4.75 -12.15 4.02
CA ALA A 80 -5.83 -12.68 4.83
C ALA A 80 -5.79 -14.22 4.83
N TYR A 81 -5.52 -14.85 3.69
CA TYR A 81 -5.45 -16.32 3.60
C TYR A 81 -4.18 -16.93 4.16
N THR A 82 -3.02 -16.27 4.03
CA THR A 82 -1.72 -16.90 4.28
C THR A 82 -0.96 -16.30 5.46
N GLY A 83 -1.37 -15.11 5.92
CA GLY A 83 -0.65 -14.31 6.90
C GLY A 83 0.50 -13.48 6.31
N GLU A 84 0.75 -13.59 4.99
CA GLU A 84 1.80 -12.87 4.28
C GLU A 84 1.34 -12.43 2.88
N TYR A 85 2.07 -11.51 2.26
CA TYR A 85 1.85 -11.19 0.85
C TYR A 85 3.17 -10.90 0.13
N THR A 86 3.21 -11.21 -1.16
CA THR A 86 4.39 -10.99 -1.99
C THR A 86 4.01 -10.26 -3.27
N ILE A 87 4.71 -9.17 -3.56
CA ILE A 87 4.62 -8.52 -4.87
C ILE A 87 5.54 -9.29 -5.82
N MET A 88 4.95 -10.03 -6.75
CA MET A 88 5.69 -10.69 -7.82
C MET A 88 5.85 -9.72 -8.97
N ASP A 89 7.09 -9.31 -9.24
CA ASP A 89 7.38 -8.60 -10.47
C ASP A 89 7.57 -9.61 -11.61
N ASN A 90 6.58 -9.66 -12.49
CA ASN A 90 6.59 -10.51 -13.68
C ASN A 90 7.24 -9.81 -14.89
N THR A 91 7.86 -8.64 -14.70
CA THR A 91 8.60 -7.96 -15.77
C THR A 91 9.70 -8.89 -16.27
N PRO A 92 9.74 -9.22 -17.57
CA PRO A 92 10.80 -10.06 -18.13
C PRO A 92 12.15 -9.44 -17.81
N LEU A 93 13.06 -10.23 -17.22
CA LEU A 93 14.44 -9.80 -16.97
C LEU A 93 15.08 -9.37 -18.30
N VAL A 94 15.17 -8.06 -18.52
CA VAL A 94 15.91 -7.52 -19.66
C VAL A 94 17.39 -7.68 -19.32
N ARG A 95 18.02 -8.67 -19.95
CA ARG A 95 19.47 -8.85 -19.88
C ARG A 95 20.12 -7.93 -20.88
N ILE A 96 20.70 -6.84 -20.41
CA ILE A 96 21.47 -5.93 -21.27
C ILE A 96 22.93 -6.41 -21.27
N PRO A 97 23.49 -6.81 -22.42
CA PRO A 97 24.92 -7.08 -22.51
C PRO A 97 25.69 -5.76 -22.43
N ASP A 98 26.62 -5.66 -21.50
CA ASP A 98 27.62 -4.58 -21.50
C ASP A 98 28.65 -4.79 -22.63
N GLN A 99 29.51 -3.80 -22.83
CA GLN A 99 30.58 -3.83 -23.83
C GLN A 99 31.63 -4.96 -23.62
N TYR A 100 31.54 -5.70 -22.51
CA TYR A 100 32.40 -6.83 -22.15
C TYR A 100 31.65 -8.18 -22.13
N GLY A 101 30.36 -8.21 -22.49
CA GLY A 101 29.55 -9.42 -22.52
C GLY A 101 28.99 -9.86 -21.17
N ASN A 102 29.03 -9.01 -20.14
CA ASN A 102 28.31 -9.26 -18.89
C ASN A 102 26.84 -8.86 -19.04
N TYR A 103 25.96 -9.61 -18.40
CA TYR A 103 24.54 -9.27 -18.34
C TYR A 103 24.26 -8.51 -17.04
N SER A 104 23.77 -7.28 -17.13
CA SER A 104 23.15 -6.60 -16.00
C SER A 104 21.65 -6.86 -16.02
N GLU A 105 21.12 -7.32 -14.88
CA GLU A 105 19.68 -7.34 -14.63
C GLU A 105 19.23 -5.89 -14.44
N VAL A 106 18.30 -5.43 -15.27
CA VAL A 106 17.63 -4.14 -15.03
C VAL A 106 16.80 -4.32 -13.77
N LYS A 107 17.21 -3.66 -12.68
CA LYS A 107 16.39 -3.58 -11.46
C LYS A 107 15.05 -2.97 -11.86
N ALA A 108 13.98 -3.67 -11.54
CA ALA A 108 12.64 -3.22 -11.79
C ALA A 108 12.37 -1.86 -11.14
N ASP A 109 11.48 -1.10 -11.76
CA ASP A 109 10.97 0.14 -11.21
C ASP A 109 10.34 -0.14 -9.82
N PRO A 110 10.91 0.40 -8.71
CA PRO A 110 10.40 0.12 -7.37
C PRO A 110 9.12 0.91 -7.05
N TRP A 111 8.82 1.98 -7.80
CA TRP A 111 7.76 2.93 -7.45
C TRP A 111 6.35 2.32 -7.44
N PRO A 112 5.96 1.44 -8.39
CA PRO A 112 4.66 0.76 -8.35
C PRO A 112 4.49 -0.17 -7.14
N SER A 113 5.55 -0.90 -6.76
CA SER A 113 5.52 -1.80 -5.61
C SER A 113 5.43 -1.01 -4.30
N LEU A 114 6.24 0.04 -4.16
CA LEU A 114 6.16 0.98 -3.04
C LEU A 114 4.78 1.61 -2.91
N ARG A 115 4.17 2.01 -4.03
CA ARG A 115 2.82 2.57 -4.06
C ARG A 115 1.80 1.56 -3.55
N THR A 116 1.92 0.31 -3.96
CA THR A 116 1.03 -0.77 -3.52
C THR A 116 1.17 -1.05 -2.01
N HIS A 117 2.39 -1.06 -1.47
CA HIS A 117 2.61 -1.18 -0.03
C HIS A 117 1.96 -0.03 0.76
N LEU A 118 2.04 1.19 0.22
CA LEU A 118 1.43 2.37 0.83
C LEU A 118 -0.10 2.32 0.78
N GLU A 119 -0.69 1.90 -0.34
CA GLU A 119 -2.14 1.69 -0.47
C GLU A 119 -2.64 0.65 0.54
N LEU A 120 -1.91 -0.46 0.68
CA LEU A 120 -2.26 -1.50 1.65
C LEU A 120 -2.10 -1.02 3.10
N TYR A 121 -1.10 -0.17 3.38
CA TYR A 121 -0.93 0.47 4.67
C TYR A 121 -2.13 1.37 5.01
N THR A 122 -2.55 2.22 4.08
CA THR A 122 -3.73 3.10 4.21
C THR A 122 -5.01 2.31 4.40
N PHE A 123 -5.25 1.29 3.56
CA PHE A 123 -6.41 0.39 3.68
C PHE A 123 -6.45 -0.28 5.06
N SER A 124 -5.30 -0.76 5.53
CA SER A 124 -5.19 -1.39 6.84
C SER A 124 -5.47 -0.45 7.99
N ASP A 125 -5.11 0.84 7.86
CA ASP A 125 -5.45 1.84 8.86
C ASP A 125 -6.96 2.13 8.86
N LYS A 126 -7.53 2.33 7.67
CA LYS A 126 -8.97 2.60 7.45
C LYS A 126 -9.87 1.51 8.05
N PHE A 127 -9.47 0.26 7.92
CA PHE A 127 -10.21 -0.88 8.46
C PHE A 127 -9.65 -1.41 9.78
N ASN A 128 -8.72 -0.69 10.41
CA ASN A 128 -8.13 -1.02 11.71
C ASN A 128 -7.62 -2.48 11.77
N ILE A 129 -6.66 -2.78 10.90
CA ILE A 129 -6.00 -4.08 10.74
C ILE A 129 -4.52 -3.92 11.14
N PRO A 130 -4.17 -3.92 12.45
CA PRO A 130 -2.83 -3.49 12.90
C PRO A 130 -1.70 -4.39 12.39
N THR A 131 -1.94 -5.69 12.28
CA THR A 131 -0.94 -6.67 11.82
C THR A 131 -0.57 -6.45 10.36
N LEU A 132 -1.55 -6.22 9.49
CA LEU A 132 -1.30 -5.89 8.09
C LEU A 132 -0.68 -4.50 7.93
N LYS A 133 -1.15 -3.50 8.69
CA LYS A 133 -0.58 -2.15 8.70
C LYS A 133 0.93 -2.19 9.02
N LEU A 134 1.31 -2.93 10.06
CA LEU A 134 2.72 -3.10 10.44
C LEU A 134 3.52 -3.84 9.37
N LEU A 135 2.98 -4.90 8.79
CA LEU A 135 3.63 -5.66 7.72
C LEU A 135 3.86 -4.78 6.48
N ALA A 136 2.84 -4.04 6.05
CA ALA A 136 2.94 -3.14 4.90
C ALA A 136 3.95 -2.02 5.10
N LYS A 137 3.97 -1.40 6.28
CA LYS A 137 5.01 -0.44 6.66
C LYS A 137 6.40 -1.06 6.60
N SER A 138 6.56 -2.29 7.11
CA SER A 138 7.85 -2.98 7.12
C SER A 138 8.36 -3.21 5.69
N LYS A 139 7.52 -3.77 4.80
CA LYS A 139 7.89 -4.02 3.40
C LYS A 139 8.18 -2.73 2.63
N PHE A 140 7.34 -1.71 2.80
CA PHE A 140 7.60 -0.36 2.26
C PHE A 140 8.99 0.15 2.69
N SER A 141 9.30 0.07 3.99
CA SER A 141 10.57 0.57 4.54
C SER A 141 11.77 -0.21 4.00
N THR A 142 11.63 -1.53 3.88
CA THR A 142 12.68 -2.41 3.31
C THR A 142 12.94 -2.09 1.84
N GLU A 143 11.89 -1.87 1.06
CA GLU A 143 12.02 -1.63 -0.38
C GLU A 143 12.52 -0.21 -0.70
N ILE A 144 12.10 0.81 0.05
CA ILE A 144 12.48 2.20 -0.21
C ILE A 144 13.90 2.53 0.26
N SER A 145 14.40 1.81 1.28
CA SER A 145 15.73 2.06 1.87
C SER A 145 16.89 2.03 0.84
N PRO A 146 16.96 1.09 -0.12
CA PRO A 146 18.00 1.07 -1.14
C PRO A 146 17.68 1.91 -2.38
N VAL A 147 16.57 2.67 -2.41
CA VAL A 147 16.20 3.48 -3.58
C VAL A 147 17.06 4.74 -3.67
N ASP A 148 17.57 5.01 -4.86
CA ASP A 148 18.33 6.21 -5.18
C ASP A 148 17.68 6.92 -6.37
N LEU A 149 17.40 8.23 -6.23
CA LEU A 149 16.78 9.03 -7.28
C LEU A 149 17.84 9.41 -8.33
N LYS A 150 17.65 8.98 -9.58
CA LYS A 150 18.62 9.19 -10.67
C LYS A 150 18.09 10.02 -11.82
N GLY A 151 16.77 10.22 -11.91
CA GLY A 151 16.19 10.97 -13.01
C GLY A 151 14.71 11.29 -12.85
N LYS A 152 14.09 11.67 -13.97
CA LYS A 152 12.68 12.10 -14.02
C LYS A 152 11.73 11.00 -13.52
N ALA A 153 11.89 9.76 -13.98
CA ALA A 153 11.02 8.66 -13.56
C ALA A 153 11.01 8.46 -12.03
N ASP A 154 12.16 8.62 -11.37
CA ASP A 154 12.25 8.52 -9.92
C ASP A 154 11.61 9.70 -9.19
N ALA A 155 11.76 10.91 -9.75
CA ALA A 155 11.09 12.11 -9.24
C ALA A 155 9.57 11.97 -9.35
N ASP A 156 9.06 11.50 -10.50
CA ASP A 156 7.64 11.26 -10.74
C ASP A 156 7.09 10.18 -9.78
N GLY A 157 7.84 9.09 -9.61
CA GLY A 157 7.51 8.01 -8.68
C GLY A 157 7.43 8.47 -7.23
N LEU A 158 8.43 9.22 -6.75
CA LEU A 158 8.41 9.80 -5.41
C LEU A 158 7.25 10.79 -5.25
N THR A 159 7.03 11.68 -6.23
CA THR A 159 5.94 12.66 -6.21
C THR A 159 4.59 11.97 -6.07
N SER A 160 4.37 10.88 -6.81
CA SER A 160 3.16 10.06 -6.71
C SER A 160 2.95 9.44 -5.32
N LEU A 161 4.02 8.99 -4.65
CA LEU A 161 3.95 8.49 -3.28
C LEU A 161 3.60 9.60 -2.28
N VAL A 162 4.26 10.75 -2.40
CA VAL A 162 3.98 11.90 -1.52
C VAL A 162 2.54 12.35 -1.69
N GLU A 163 2.08 12.54 -2.92
CA GLU A 163 0.70 12.94 -3.22
C GLU A 163 -0.31 11.99 -2.57
N TYR A 164 -0.14 10.69 -2.76
CA TYR A 164 -1.04 9.70 -2.17
C TYR A 164 -0.99 9.72 -0.65
N ALA A 165 0.20 9.77 -0.05
CA ALA A 165 0.35 9.82 1.41
C ALA A 165 -0.37 11.04 2.02
N TYR A 166 -0.14 12.23 1.47
CA TYR A 166 -0.73 13.47 1.99
C TYR A 166 -2.24 13.57 1.75
N ASN A 167 -2.78 12.88 0.73
CA ASN A 167 -4.21 12.84 0.48
C ASN A 167 -4.96 11.78 1.31
N ASN A 168 -4.27 10.77 1.86
CA ASN A 168 -4.92 9.60 2.46
C ASN A 168 -4.47 9.26 3.88
N LEU A 169 -3.39 9.86 4.39
CA LEU A 169 -2.88 9.63 5.75
C LEU A 169 -3.06 10.89 6.61
N PRO A 170 -3.22 10.73 7.93
CA PRO A 170 -3.28 11.86 8.86
C PRO A 170 -1.91 12.54 8.97
N ASP A 171 -1.88 13.87 9.16
CA ASP A 171 -0.67 14.72 9.27
C ASP A 171 0.43 14.25 10.24
N SER A 172 0.09 13.34 11.15
CA SER A 172 1.01 12.78 12.14
C SER A 172 1.65 11.45 11.72
N ASP A 173 1.26 10.91 10.57
CA ASP A 173 1.66 9.57 10.14
C ASP A 173 3.18 9.49 9.87
N PRO A 174 3.85 8.44 10.36
CA PRO A 174 5.29 8.28 10.18
C PRO A 174 5.74 8.16 8.72
N ILE A 175 4.94 7.57 7.82
CA ILE A 175 5.32 7.45 6.40
C ILE A 175 5.30 8.82 5.74
N GLN A 176 4.29 9.64 6.02
CA GLN A 176 4.17 11.00 5.51
C GLN A 176 5.40 11.85 5.91
N LYS A 177 5.77 11.84 7.20
CA LYS A 177 6.97 12.53 7.71
C LYS A 177 8.26 12.03 7.08
N PHE A 178 8.39 10.71 6.94
CA PHE A 178 9.52 10.08 6.27
C PHE A 178 9.65 10.55 4.82
N LEU A 179 8.54 10.60 4.07
CA LEU A 179 8.55 11.04 2.67
C LEU A 179 8.95 12.51 2.52
N ALA A 180 8.53 13.39 3.44
CA ALA A 180 8.99 14.77 3.47
C ALA A 180 10.50 14.90 3.73
N GLN A 181 11.03 14.10 4.67
CA GLN A 181 12.47 14.03 4.93
C GLN A 181 13.24 13.49 3.72
N PHE A 182 12.72 12.46 3.07
CA PHE A 182 13.33 11.85 1.89
C PHE A 182 13.35 12.83 0.71
N ALA A 183 12.26 13.55 0.48
CA ALA A 183 12.19 14.61 -0.52
C ALA A 183 13.14 15.78 -0.20
N ALA A 184 13.22 16.22 1.06
CA ALA A 184 14.16 17.26 1.49
C ALA A 184 15.62 16.85 1.22
N TRP A 185 15.98 15.60 1.50
CA TRP A 185 17.32 15.07 1.23
C TRP A 185 17.68 15.06 -0.26
N LYS A 186 16.68 14.92 -1.13
CA LYS A 186 16.86 14.88 -2.59
C LYS A 186 16.38 16.16 -3.31
N LEU A 187 16.21 17.26 -2.58
CA LEU A 187 15.63 18.49 -3.11
C LEU A 187 16.38 19.02 -4.33
N GLU A 188 17.71 18.95 -4.35
CA GLU A 188 18.53 19.45 -5.47
C GLU A 188 18.13 18.83 -6.82
N LEU A 189 17.78 17.54 -6.84
CA LEU A 189 17.33 16.83 -8.04
C LEU A 189 15.86 17.13 -8.35
N LEU A 190 15.03 17.24 -7.32
CA LEU A 190 13.59 17.41 -7.46
C LEU A 190 13.21 18.84 -7.90
N GLN A 191 13.93 19.86 -7.41
CA GLN A 191 13.63 21.26 -7.71
C GLN A 191 13.88 21.64 -9.18
N GLU A 192 14.67 20.85 -9.92
CA GLU A 192 14.88 21.03 -11.37
C GLU A 192 13.68 20.56 -12.21
N ARG A 193 12.64 20.02 -11.58
CA ARG A 193 11.45 19.48 -12.25
C ARG A 193 10.27 20.43 -12.05
N ASP A 194 9.80 21.03 -13.14
CA ASP A 194 8.63 21.91 -13.12
C ASP A 194 7.40 21.21 -12.54
N GLU A 195 7.23 19.92 -12.81
CA GLU A 195 6.12 19.12 -12.29
C GLU A 195 6.15 19.01 -10.76
N PHE A 196 7.35 18.84 -10.17
CA PHE A 196 7.51 18.79 -8.71
C PHE A 196 7.28 20.16 -8.06
N VAL A 197 7.74 21.24 -8.70
CA VAL A 197 7.52 22.61 -8.21
C VAL A 197 6.02 22.97 -8.25
N GLN A 198 5.31 22.57 -9.31
CA GLN A 198 3.85 22.71 -9.41
C GLN A 198 3.16 21.91 -8.31
N PHE A 199 3.56 20.65 -8.09
CA PHE A 199 3.01 19.80 -7.03
C PHE A 199 3.19 20.38 -5.63
N ILE A 200 4.37 20.87 -5.28
CA ILE A 200 4.61 21.52 -3.97
C ILE A 200 3.64 22.68 -3.74
N SER A 201 3.33 23.42 -4.81
CA SER A 201 2.44 24.58 -4.75
C SER A 201 0.98 24.20 -4.49
N THR A 202 0.58 22.95 -4.77
CA THR A 202 -0.78 22.44 -4.53
C THR A 202 -0.91 21.66 -3.22
N GLN A 203 0.20 21.39 -2.52
CA GLN A 203 0.24 20.57 -1.31
C GLN A 203 0.89 21.33 -0.13
N PRO A 204 0.15 22.23 0.54
CA PRO A 204 0.71 23.13 1.56
C PRO A 204 1.24 22.41 2.80
N GLU A 205 0.59 21.33 3.25
CA GLU A 205 1.08 20.57 4.41
C GLU A 205 2.37 19.81 4.09
N PHE A 206 2.50 19.31 2.85
CA PHE A 206 3.78 18.74 2.39
C PHE A 206 4.86 19.80 2.34
N MET A 207 4.58 20.97 1.75
CA MET A 207 5.54 22.06 1.66
C MET A 207 6.02 22.50 3.05
N LYS A 208 5.10 22.64 4.01
CA LYS A 208 5.44 22.97 5.39
C LYS A 208 6.38 21.95 6.02
N GLU A 209 6.07 20.66 5.90
CA GLU A 209 6.93 19.60 6.46
C GLU A 209 8.27 19.52 5.72
N LEU A 210 8.29 19.69 4.39
CA LEU A 210 9.50 19.77 3.58
C LEU A 210 10.43 20.89 4.09
N LEU A 211 9.88 22.10 4.27
CA LEU A 211 10.62 23.27 4.76
C LEU A 211 11.22 23.06 6.15
N VAL A 212 10.51 22.40 7.07
CA VAL A 212 11.03 22.06 8.41
C VAL A 212 12.26 21.15 8.33
N ASN A 213 12.33 20.32 7.29
CA ASN A 213 13.42 19.37 7.07
C ASN A 213 14.57 19.95 6.23
N LEU A 214 14.42 21.16 5.67
CA LEU A 214 15.53 21.86 5.01
C LEU A 214 16.48 22.42 6.07
N LYS A 215 17.74 21.99 6.02
CA LYS A 215 18.80 22.62 6.81
C LYS A 215 19.00 24.03 6.27
N GLY A 216 18.79 25.04 7.12
CA GLY A 216 19.08 26.43 6.77
C GLY A 216 20.55 26.63 6.37
N LEU A 217 20.84 27.74 5.67
CA LEU A 217 22.21 28.09 5.29
C LEU A 217 23.12 28.11 6.52
N ALA A 218 24.29 27.47 6.41
CA ALA A 218 25.29 27.48 7.49
C ALA A 218 25.77 28.91 7.85
N ASN A 219 25.64 29.87 6.93
CA ASN A 219 25.96 31.27 7.13
C ASN A 219 24.82 32.18 6.63
N ARG A 220 24.59 33.29 7.33
CA ARG A 220 23.63 34.32 6.91
C ARG A 220 24.07 34.89 5.56
N PRO A 221 23.20 34.89 4.52
CA PRO A 221 23.53 35.53 3.25
C PRO A 221 23.70 37.03 3.48
N ALA A 222 24.86 37.56 3.07
CA ALA A 222 25.13 38.99 3.04
C ALA A 222 24.76 39.51 1.65
N LEU A 223 23.87 40.51 1.62
CA LEU A 223 23.66 41.32 0.43
C LEU A 223 24.93 42.16 0.23
N ALA A 224 25.56 42.05 -0.93
CA ALA A 224 26.55 43.03 -1.38
C ALA A 224 25.83 44.28 -1.88
#